data_AF-A0A9N9P8A7-F1
#
_entry.id   AF-A0A9N9P8A7-F1
#
_cell.length_a   1.000
_cell.length_b   1.000
_cell.length_c   1.000
_cell.angle_alpha   90.00
_cell.angle_beta   90.00
_cell.angle_gamma   90.00
#
_symmetry.space_group_name_H-M   'P 1'
#
loop_
_entity.id
_entity.type
_entity.pdbx_description
1 polymer ?
#
loop_
_entity_poly.entity_id
_entity_poly.type
_entity_poly.pdbx_seq_one_letter_code
_entity_poly.pdbx_strand_id
1 'polypeptide(L)'
;YITDYDEEEEMQYITYDGSEEASAQEIFLAIYQQLSPSRRKQLAQLEYINVKLCNECLIPCDSDTCEDSHEHDADFDLRYPGEEAILVYPHQIIMIDLYLAIEVPVGTVCQLMSRSSLAKKGIEVKGGTIDAGYTGNIGVLLHNNSNEPYEIQPNERIAQAIFLQLAPIEGMTSVDTREGLGESSHGTQGFGSTGKDEMEA
;
A
#
# COMPACT_ATOMS: atom_id res chain seq x y z
N TYR A 1 -10.81 23.90 -37.91
CA TYR A 1 -9.42 23.69 -37.46
C TYR A 1 -9.33 24.20 -36.03
N ILE A 2 -8.77 23.38 -35.15
CA ILE A 2 -8.41 23.58 -33.71
C ILE A 2 -7.74 24.97 -33.52
N THR A 3 -7.77 25.71 -32.41
CA THR A 3 -7.92 25.52 -30.94
C THR A 3 -8.52 26.81 -30.36
N ASP A 4 -9.03 26.78 -29.13
CA ASP A 4 -8.43 27.56 -28.04
C ASP A 4 -8.95 27.05 -26.68
N TYR A 5 -7.98 26.83 -25.80
CA TYR A 5 -8.09 26.57 -24.37
C TYR A 5 -8.57 27.85 -23.67
N ASP A 6 -9.43 27.71 -22.67
CA ASP A 6 -9.30 28.34 -21.35
C ASP A 6 -10.54 28.01 -20.52
N GLU A 7 -10.34 27.29 -19.43
CA GLU A 7 -11.02 27.54 -18.15
C GLU A 7 -10.16 26.87 -17.07
N GLU A 8 -9.38 27.72 -16.38
CA GLU A 8 -8.71 27.41 -15.12
C GLU A 8 -9.79 27.07 -14.07
N GLU A 9 -9.99 25.78 -13.79
CA GLU A 9 -10.54 25.38 -12.50
C GLU A 9 -9.39 25.34 -11.50
N GLU A 10 -9.30 26.37 -10.65
CA GLU A 10 -8.53 26.32 -9.41
C GLU A 10 -8.93 25.06 -8.63
N MET A 11 -8.02 24.08 -8.55
CA MET A 11 -8.16 22.97 -7.62
C MET A 11 -8.15 23.54 -6.19
N GLN A 12 -9.33 23.64 -5.58
CA GLN A 12 -9.46 23.89 -4.16
C GLN A 12 -9.02 22.63 -3.41
N TYR A 13 -7.76 22.63 -2.95
CA TYR A 13 -7.31 21.73 -1.90
C TYR A 13 -8.08 22.09 -0.62
N ILE A 14 -8.97 21.21 -0.18
CA ILE A 14 -9.59 21.33 1.14
C ILE A 14 -8.49 21.02 2.15
N THR A 15 -7.93 22.06 2.77
CA THR A 15 -7.03 21.91 3.92
C THR A 15 -7.88 21.62 5.15
N TYR A 16 -7.84 20.38 5.64
CA TYR A 16 -8.51 20.01 6.89
C TYR A 16 -7.65 20.43 8.08
N ASP A 17 -8.11 21.46 8.80
CA ASP A 17 -7.39 22.11 9.91
C ASP A 17 -7.51 21.37 11.25
N GLY A 18 -8.12 20.18 11.26
CA GLY A 18 -8.27 19.35 12.44
C GLY A 18 -9.22 19.91 13.51
N SER A 19 -10.03 20.92 13.19
CA SER A 19 -10.86 21.61 14.18
C SER A 19 -12.27 21.03 14.39
N GLU A 20 -12.79 20.20 13.47
CA GLU A 20 -14.06 19.49 13.62
C GLU A 20 -13.92 18.05 13.11
N GLU A 21 -14.22 17.03 13.94
CA GLU A 21 -14.22 15.62 13.54
C GLU A 21 -15.19 15.41 12.35
N ALA A 22 -14.66 15.42 11.13
CA ALA A 22 -15.39 14.96 9.97
C ALA A 22 -15.86 13.52 10.25
N SER A 23 -17.15 13.28 10.05
CA SER A 23 -17.70 11.93 10.21
C SER A 23 -16.98 10.98 9.27
N ALA A 24 -16.85 9.70 9.66
CA ALA A 24 -16.25 8.67 8.80
C ALA A 24 -16.93 8.60 7.41
N GLN A 25 -18.20 9.03 7.32
CA GLN A 25 -18.96 9.14 6.07
C GLN A 25 -18.47 10.27 5.16
N GLU A 26 -18.05 11.42 5.72
CA GLU A 26 -17.52 12.55 4.96
C GLU A 26 -16.11 12.27 4.44
N ILE A 27 -15.25 11.66 5.27
CA ILE A 27 -13.91 11.20 4.86
C ILE A 27 -14.04 10.12 3.76
N PHE A 28 -14.95 9.15 3.96
CA PHE A 28 -15.24 8.14 2.95
C PHE A 28 -15.74 8.78 1.65
N LEU A 29 -16.66 9.73 1.71
CA LEU A 29 -17.22 10.36 0.52
C LEU A 29 -16.15 11.17 -0.22
N ALA A 30 -15.26 11.87 0.50
CA ALA A 30 -14.14 12.59 -0.10
C ALA A 30 -13.19 11.65 -0.83
N ILE A 31 -12.78 10.54 -0.21
CA ILE A 31 -11.92 9.53 -0.83
C ILE A 31 -12.64 8.85 -2.01
N TYR A 32 -13.91 8.47 -1.84
CA TYR A 32 -14.71 7.78 -2.86
C TYR A 32 -14.99 8.65 -4.09
N GLN A 33 -15.12 9.96 -3.92
CA GLN A 33 -15.29 10.91 -5.01
C GLN A 33 -14.02 11.04 -5.86
N GLN A 34 -12.84 10.90 -5.26
CA GLN A 34 -11.56 10.91 -5.97
C GLN A 34 -11.32 9.65 -6.83
N LEU A 35 -12.04 8.56 -6.60
CA LEU A 35 -11.88 7.32 -7.36
C LEU A 35 -12.48 7.40 -8.78
N SER A 36 -11.94 6.64 -9.73
CA SER A 36 -12.54 6.55 -11.07
C SER A 36 -13.98 5.97 -11.06
N PRO A 37 -14.84 6.32 -12.03
CA PRO A 37 -16.20 5.77 -12.14
C PRO A 37 -16.27 4.25 -12.21
N SER A 38 -15.28 3.62 -12.86
CA SER A 38 -15.15 2.17 -12.95
C SER A 38 -14.84 1.53 -11.60
N ARG A 39 -13.91 2.13 -10.84
CA ARG A 39 -13.53 1.67 -9.49
C ARG A 39 -14.73 1.74 -8.55
N ARG A 40 -15.48 2.86 -8.57
CA ARG A 40 -16.75 3.01 -7.83
C ARG A 40 -17.74 1.87 -8.13
N LYS A 41 -17.86 1.47 -9.40
CA LYS A 41 -18.76 0.37 -9.83
C LYS A 41 -18.28 -1.01 -9.37
N GLN A 42 -16.97 -1.26 -9.33
CA GLN A 42 -16.39 -2.51 -8.79
C GLN A 42 -16.56 -2.58 -7.26
N LEU A 43 -16.29 -1.47 -6.55
CA LEU A 43 -16.40 -1.39 -5.10
C LEU A 43 -17.84 -1.53 -4.60
N ALA A 44 -18.84 -1.18 -5.40
CA ALA A 44 -20.27 -1.34 -5.08
C ALA A 44 -20.72 -2.80 -4.84
N GLN A 45 -19.89 -3.79 -5.18
CA GLN A 45 -20.19 -5.22 -5.04
C GLN A 45 -19.40 -5.91 -3.91
N LEU A 46 -18.49 -5.20 -3.24
CA LEU A 46 -17.64 -5.73 -2.18
C LEU A 46 -18.18 -5.34 -0.80
N GLU A 47 -17.92 -6.17 0.21
CA GLU A 47 -18.09 -5.75 1.60
C GLU A 47 -17.01 -4.70 1.92
N TYR A 48 -17.45 -3.54 2.40
CA TYR A 48 -16.57 -2.41 2.67
C TYR A 48 -15.78 -2.62 3.96
N ILE A 49 -14.48 -2.38 3.91
CA ILE A 49 -13.60 -2.25 5.08
C ILE A 49 -13.58 -0.77 5.46
N ASN A 50 -14.06 -0.43 6.65
CA ASN A 50 -13.99 0.94 7.15
C ASN A 50 -12.62 1.19 7.76
N VAL A 51 -11.83 2.08 7.15
CA VAL A 51 -10.53 2.53 7.68
C VAL A 51 -10.68 3.96 8.14
N LYS A 52 -10.26 4.26 9.38
CA LYS A 52 -10.16 5.65 9.87
C LYS A 52 -8.72 6.11 9.72
N LEU A 53 -8.53 7.32 9.22
CA LEU A 53 -7.24 7.96 9.00
C LEU A 53 -7.13 9.21 9.86
N CYS A 54 -5.92 9.54 10.32
CA CYS A 54 -5.67 10.79 11.05
C CYS A 54 -4.97 11.88 10.22
N ASN A 55 -4.58 11.61 8.96
CA ASN A 55 -3.99 12.58 8.03
C ASN A 55 -4.10 12.11 6.55
N GLU A 56 -3.57 12.91 5.61
CA GLU A 56 -3.69 12.71 4.15
C GLU A 56 -2.51 11.95 3.50
N CYS A 57 -1.66 11.26 4.27
CA CYS A 57 -0.48 10.58 3.69
C CYS A 57 -0.81 9.28 2.94
N LEU A 58 -2.06 8.82 3.00
CA LEU A 58 -2.56 7.63 2.32
C LEU A 58 -3.45 8.06 1.15
N ILE A 59 -2.97 7.90 -0.08
CA ILE A 59 -3.70 8.33 -1.28
C ILE A 59 -4.08 7.11 -2.11
N PRO A 60 -5.36 6.93 -2.50
CA PRO A 60 -5.73 5.87 -3.42
C PRO A 60 -4.92 5.99 -4.72
N CYS A 61 -4.37 4.87 -5.20
CA CYS A 61 -3.59 4.88 -6.44
C CYS A 61 -4.43 5.40 -7.62
N ASP A 62 -5.75 5.22 -7.61
CA ASP A 62 -6.71 5.69 -8.63
C ASP A 62 -7.41 7.01 -8.31
N SER A 63 -6.72 7.91 -7.60
CA SER A 63 -7.16 9.30 -7.47
C SER A 63 -6.73 10.14 -8.67
N ASP A 64 -7.48 11.20 -9.00
CA ASP A 64 -7.14 12.19 -10.07
C ASP A 64 -5.74 12.83 -9.90
N THR A 65 -5.06 12.56 -8.77
CA THR A 65 -3.70 13.03 -8.43
C THR A 65 -2.58 12.02 -8.76
N CYS A 66 -2.91 10.83 -9.27
CA CYS A 66 -1.94 9.80 -9.65
C CYS A 66 -1.87 9.65 -11.17
N GLU A 67 -0.83 10.21 -11.79
CA GLU A 67 -0.60 10.16 -13.26
C GLU A 67 -0.42 8.74 -13.84
N ASP A 68 -0.28 7.70 -13.01
CA ASP A 68 -0.03 6.31 -13.41
C ASP A 68 -1.09 5.31 -12.92
N SER A 69 -2.29 5.77 -12.51
CA SER A 69 -3.29 4.87 -11.96
C SER A 69 -3.85 3.89 -12.99
N HIS A 70 -4.12 2.66 -12.57
CA HIS A 70 -4.83 1.68 -13.37
C HIS A 70 -6.14 1.29 -12.69
N GLU A 71 -7.16 1.02 -13.51
CA GLU A 71 -8.55 0.69 -13.10
C GLU A 71 -8.66 -0.47 -12.09
N HIS A 72 -7.59 -1.26 -11.92
CA HIS A 72 -7.53 -2.44 -11.06
C HIS A 72 -6.56 -2.30 -9.87
N ASP A 73 -5.96 -1.13 -9.64
CA ASP A 73 -5.00 -0.94 -8.55
C ASP A 73 -5.70 -1.07 -7.20
N ALA A 74 -5.27 -2.05 -6.41
CA ALA A 74 -5.85 -2.41 -5.10
C ALA A 74 -5.12 -1.77 -3.92
N ASP A 75 -4.07 -1.00 -4.21
CA ASP A 75 -3.15 -0.43 -3.26
C ASP A 75 -3.38 1.07 -3.06
N PHE A 76 -2.83 1.57 -1.95
CA PHE A 76 -2.81 2.97 -1.58
C PHE A 76 -1.36 3.43 -1.58
N ASP A 77 -1.03 4.45 -2.36
CA ASP A 77 0.31 5.03 -2.37
C ASP A 77 0.57 5.76 -1.04
N LEU A 78 1.76 5.55 -0.48
CA LEU A 78 2.28 6.23 0.70
C LEU A 78 3.38 7.18 0.28
N ARG A 79 3.20 8.47 0.58
CA ARG A 79 4.12 9.53 0.17
C ARG A 79 5.05 9.95 1.29
N TYR A 80 6.27 10.33 0.92
CA TYR A 80 7.23 10.93 1.84
C TYR A 80 6.72 12.30 2.29
N PRO A 81 6.49 12.51 3.60
CA PRO A 81 5.88 13.74 4.11
C PRO A 81 6.89 14.87 4.37
N GLY A 82 8.19 14.65 4.17
CA GLY A 82 9.19 15.67 4.44
C GLY A 82 9.27 16.74 3.35
N GLU A 83 9.61 17.96 3.76
CA GLU A 83 9.75 19.13 2.87
C GLU A 83 11.10 19.18 2.15
N GLU A 84 12.12 18.51 2.70
CA GLU A 84 13.46 18.43 2.12
C GLU A 84 13.76 17.00 1.68
N ALA A 85 14.52 16.88 0.60
CA ALA A 85 15.00 15.60 0.10
C ALA A 85 15.91 14.91 1.12
N ILE A 86 15.81 13.59 1.21
CA ILE A 86 16.67 12.77 2.08
C ILE A 86 17.43 11.74 1.28
N LEU A 87 18.69 11.54 1.66
CA LEU A 87 19.56 10.57 1.03
C LEU A 87 19.58 9.26 1.82
N VAL A 88 19.25 8.16 1.15
CA VAL A 88 19.38 6.80 1.68
C VAL A 88 20.62 6.17 1.06
N TYR A 89 21.67 6.04 1.86
CA TYR A 89 22.94 5.49 1.40
C TYR A 89 22.84 3.99 1.09
N PRO A 90 23.77 3.44 0.29
CA PRO A 90 23.86 2.01 0.03
C PRO A 90 23.82 1.18 1.31
N HIS A 91 23.00 0.13 1.33
CA HIS A 91 22.79 -0.80 2.45
C HIS A 91 22.24 -0.17 3.73
N GLN A 92 21.80 1.10 3.66
CA GLN A 92 21.20 1.79 4.79
C GLN A 92 19.73 1.38 4.95
N ILE A 93 19.32 1.25 6.20
CA ILE A 93 17.92 1.15 6.59
C ILE A 93 17.55 2.46 7.29
N ILE A 94 16.49 3.10 6.82
CA ILE A 94 15.89 4.27 7.47
C ILE A 94 14.42 3.98 7.79
N MET A 95 13.92 4.62 8.85
CA MET A 95 12.50 4.67 9.13
C MET A 95 12.00 6.06 8.75
N ILE A 96 10.96 6.12 7.93
CA ILE A 96 10.25 7.34 7.59
C ILE A 96 8.94 7.33 8.35
N ASP A 97 8.78 8.24 9.29
CA ASP A 97 7.51 8.49 9.95
C ASP A 97 6.53 9.14 8.96
N LEU A 98 5.35 8.54 8.78
CA LEU A 98 4.32 9.09 7.88
C LEU A 98 3.38 10.08 8.59
N TYR A 99 3.52 10.24 9.90
CA TYR A 99 2.55 10.95 10.75
C TYR A 99 1.12 10.42 10.63
N LEU A 100 0.98 9.20 10.09
CA LEU A 100 -0.27 8.55 9.74
C LEU A 100 -0.58 7.49 10.79
N ALA A 101 -1.79 7.47 11.30
CA ALA A 101 -2.34 6.39 12.09
C ALA A 101 -3.60 5.90 11.38
N ILE A 102 -3.79 4.57 11.36
CA ILE A 102 -4.95 3.94 10.76
C ILE A 102 -5.62 2.99 11.75
N GLU A 103 -6.95 3.01 11.81
CA GLU A 103 -7.71 1.98 12.52
C GLU A 103 -8.02 0.85 11.53
N VAL A 104 -7.23 -0.23 11.58
CA VAL A 104 -7.42 -1.43 10.73
C VAL A 104 -8.54 -2.31 11.32
N PRO A 105 -9.56 -2.71 10.55
CA PRO A 105 -10.63 -3.57 11.07
C PRO A 105 -10.17 -4.95 11.51
N VAL A 106 -10.81 -5.48 12.55
CA VAL A 106 -10.62 -6.86 13.01
C VAL A 106 -10.92 -7.84 11.88
N GLY A 107 -10.07 -8.87 11.74
CA GLY A 107 -10.14 -9.82 10.63
C GLY A 107 -9.40 -9.36 9.36
N THR A 108 -8.77 -8.18 9.39
CA THR A 108 -7.92 -7.68 8.31
C THR A 108 -6.53 -7.31 8.84
N VAL A 109 -5.59 -7.14 7.93
CA VAL A 109 -4.25 -6.60 8.19
C VAL A 109 -3.93 -5.59 7.10
N CYS A 110 -3.27 -4.47 7.47
CA CYS A 110 -2.71 -3.56 6.49
C CYS A 110 -1.23 -3.91 6.30
N GLN A 111 -0.84 -4.19 5.05
CA GLN A 111 0.52 -4.56 4.70
C GLN A 111 1.15 -3.45 3.87
N LEU A 112 2.24 -2.88 4.37
CA LEU A 112 3.10 -1.97 3.63
C LEU A 112 4.02 -2.78 2.71
N MET A 113 4.12 -2.37 1.47
CA MET A 113 4.82 -3.08 0.40
C MET A 113 5.70 -2.12 -0.40
N SER A 114 6.78 -2.66 -0.97
CA SER A 114 7.62 -1.93 -1.91
C SER A 114 6.86 -1.59 -3.18
N ARG A 115 7.06 -0.39 -3.73
CA ARG A 115 6.61 -0.06 -5.09
C ARG A 115 7.54 -0.73 -6.10
N SER A 116 7.01 -1.32 -7.16
CA SER A 116 7.80 -2.07 -8.15
C SER A 116 8.89 -1.20 -8.81
N SER A 117 8.57 0.07 -9.06
CA SER A 117 9.50 1.07 -9.63
C SER A 117 10.67 1.39 -8.69
N LEU A 118 10.45 1.38 -7.38
CA LEU A 118 11.47 1.59 -6.35
C LEU A 118 12.28 0.32 -6.08
N ALA A 119 11.61 -0.84 -6.01
CA ALA A 119 12.26 -2.13 -5.84
C ALA A 119 13.23 -2.42 -7.00
N LYS A 120 12.90 -2.02 -8.24
CA LYS A 120 13.82 -2.10 -9.39
C LYS A 120 15.10 -1.29 -9.21
N LYS A 121 15.07 -0.22 -8.42
CA LYS A 121 16.24 0.60 -8.03
C LYS A 121 16.93 0.08 -6.76
N GLY A 122 16.46 -1.03 -6.19
CA GLY A 122 16.96 -1.61 -4.94
C GLY A 122 16.39 -0.97 -3.67
N ILE A 123 15.32 -0.18 -3.77
CA ILE A 123 14.66 0.43 -2.61
C ILE A 123 13.47 -0.41 -2.21
N GLU A 124 13.55 -1.01 -1.02
CA GLU A 124 12.60 -2.01 -0.56
C GLU A 124 12.03 -1.65 0.81
N VAL A 125 10.73 -1.89 1.00
CA VAL A 125 10.10 -1.87 2.31
C VAL A 125 10.49 -3.12 3.09
N LYS A 126 10.96 -2.93 4.33
CA LYS A 126 11.33 -4.01 5.24
C LYS A 126 10.29 -4.15 6.35
N GLY A 127 9.60 -5.28 6.40
CA GLY A 127 8.49 -5.50 7.33
C GLY A 127 7.19 -4.87 6.83
N GLY A 128 6.49 -4.12 7.68
CA GLY A 128 5.30 -3.35 7.25
C GLY A 128 3.95 -3.97 7.57
N THR A 129 3.87 -4.91 8.51
CA THR A 129 2.58 -5.44 8.97
C THR A 129 1.97 -4.52 10.02
N ILE A 130 0.78 -4.00 9.75
CA ILE A 130 0.00 -3.13 10.65
C ILE A 130 -1.26 -3.88 11.09
N ASP A 131 -1.31 -4.24 12.37
CA ASP A 131 -2.37 -5.06 12.97
C ASP A 131 -3.65 -4.26 13.26
N ALA A 132 -4.79 -4.96 13.34
CA ALA A 132 -6.10 -4.40 13.70
C ALA A 132 -6.18 -3.66 15.06
N GLY A 133 -5.22 -3.89 15.95
CA GLY A 133 -5.12 -3.21 17.24
C GLY A 133 -4.13 -2.04 17.28
N TYR A 134 -3.37 -1.83 16.20
CA TYR A 134 -2.34 -0.79 16.16
C TYR A 134 -2.95 0.56 15.76
N THR A 135 -2.85 1.55 16.65
CA THR A 135 -3.34 2.92 16.44
C THR A 135 -2.23 3.95 16.57
N GLY A 136 -0.98 3.49 16.64
CA GLY A 136 0.19 4.36 16.71
C GLY A 136 0.55 4.94 15.34
N ASN A 137 1.57 5.79 15.34
CA ASN A 137 2.15 6.34 14.12
C ASN A 137 2.72 5.22 13.24
N ILE A 138 2.41 5.23 11.95
CA ILE A 138 2.91 4.30 10.96
C ILE A 138 4.21 4.85 10.39
N GLY A 139 5.24 4.01 10.43
CA GLY A 139 6.53 4.26 9.79
C GLY A 139 6.77 3.29 8.64
N VAL A 140 7.39 3.80 7.57
CA VAL A 140 7.92 2.96 6.48
C VAL A 140 9.39 2.72 6.74
N LEU A 141 9.76 1.46 6.97
CA LEU A 141 11.15 1.03 7.02
C LEU A 141 11.64 0.80 5.59
N LEU A 142 12.43 1.73 5.05
CA LEU A 142 13.07 1.59 3.74
C LEU A 142 14.48 1.06 3.88
N HIS A 143 14.81 0.08 3.07
CA HIS A 143 16.15 -0.47 2.90
C HIS A 143 16.64 -0.17 1.48
N ASN A 144 17.79 0.50 1.38
CA ASN A 144 18.48 0.62 0.11
C ASN A 144 19.41 -0.60 -0.08
N ASN A 145 18.94 -1.60 -0.80
CA ASN A 145 19.68 -2.82 -1.12
C ASN A 145 20.63 -2.66 -2.34
N SER A 146 20.76 -1.44 -2.87
CA SER A 146 21.62 -1.13 -4.02
C SER A 146 23.03 -0.68 -3.58
N ASN A 147 23.92 -0.47 -4.55
CA ASN A 147 25.25 0.09 -4.33
C ASN A 147 25.32 1.61 -4.59
N GLU A 148 24.20 2.25 -4.94
CA GLU A 148 24.12 3.67 -5.23
C GLU A 148 23.24 4.37 -4.19
N PRO A 149 23.55 5.62 -3.80
CA PRO A 149 22.65 6.37 -2.94
C PRO A 149 21.33 6.67 -3.66
N TYR A 150 20.24 6.68 -2.91
CA TYR A 150 18.92 7.04 -3.42
C TYR A 150 18.41 8.29 -2.72
N GLU A 151 18.07 9.31 -3.49
CA GLU A 151 17.51 10.55 -2.98
C GLU A 151 15.99 10.50 -3.09
N ILE A 152 15.31 10.50 -1.94
CA ILE A 152 13.86 10.56 -1.85
C ILE A 152 13.46 12.03 -1.91
N GLN A 153 12.63 12.39 -2.87
CA GLN A 153 12.14 13.75 -3.04
C GLN A 153 10.88 14.01 -2.21
N PRO A 154 10.62 15.27 -1.80
CA PRO A 154 9.34 15.65 -1.19
C PRO A 154 8.16 15.15 -2.02
N ASN A 155 7.12 14.62 -1.35
CA ASN A 155 5.91 14.09 -1.98
C ASN A 155 6.12 12.86 -2.89
N GLU A 156 7.33 12.27 -2.90
CA GLU A 156 7.60 11.03 -3.63
C GLU A 156 6.82 9.87 -3.00
N ARG A 157 6.24 9.03 -3.84
CA ARG A 157 5.55 7.79 -3.44
C ARG A 157 6.60 6.74 -3.07
N ILE A 158 6.77 6.47 -1.78
CA ILE A 158 7.86 5.65 -1.22
C ILE A 158 7.47 4.21 -0.88
N ALA A 159 6.18 3.94 -0.69
CA ALA A 159 5.64 2.62 -0.42
C ALA A 159 4.19 2.56 -0.89
N GLN A 160 3.59 1.38 -0.80
CA GLN A 160 2.17 1.19 -1.04
C GLN A 160 1.57 0.36 0.10
N ALA A 161 0.31 0.58 0.44
CA ALA A 161 -0.42 -0.17 1.46
C ALA A 161 -1.52 -1.02 0.82
N ILE A 162 -1.65 -2.27 1.26
CA ILE A 162 -2.71 -3.19 0.83
C ILE A 162 -3.42 -3.71 2.07
N PHE A 163 -4.75 -3.67 2.07
CA PHE A 163 -5.55 -4.29 3.13
C PHE A 163 -5.91 -5.71 2.72
N LEU A 164 -5.49 -6.68 3.54
CA LEU A 164 -5.70 -8.09 3.31
C LEU A 164 -6.72 -8.63 4.30
N GLN A 165 -7.78 -9.26 3.79
CA GLN A 165 -8.73 -10.00 4.60
C GLN A 165 -8.08 -11.32 5.05
N LEU A 166 -8.12 -11.58 6.35
CA LEU A 166 -7.68 -12.86 6.92
C LEU A 166 -8.81 -13.88 6.80
N ALA A 167 -8.47 -15.09 6.33
CA ALA A 167 -9.43 -16.19 6.33
C ALA A 167 -9.69 -16.66 7.77
N PRO A 168 -10.95 -16.89 8.18
CA PRO A 168 -11.24 -17.47 9.48
C PRO A 168 -10.70 -18.91 9.54
N ILE A 169 -9.87 -19.19 10.55
CA ILE A 169 -9.35 -20.54 10.81
C ILE A 169 -10.28 -21.19 11.84
N GLU A 170 -11.18 -22.06 11.38
CA GLU A 170 -12.17 -22.74 12.25
C GLU A 170 -11.59 -23.90 13.08
N GLY A 171 -10.32 -24.25 12.87
CA GLY A 171 -9.64 -25.29 13.65
C GLY A 171 -8.16 -25.35 13.34
N MET A 172 -7.35 -25.43 14.39
CA MET A 172 -5.92 -25.69 14.27
C MET A 172 -5.62 -27.01 14.95
N THR A 173 -5.34 -28.04 14.15
CA THR A 173 -5.02 -29.38 14.65
C THR A 173 -3.51 -29.55 14.65
N SER A 174 -2.92 -29.79 15.82
CA SER A 174 -1.52 -30.19 15.91
C SER A 174 -1.38 -31.66 15.48
N VAL A 175 -0.37 -31.95 14.66
CA VAL A 175 0.02 -33.32 14.31
C VAL A 175 1.45 -33.57 14.77
N ASP A 176 1.70 -34.77 15.29
CA ASP A 176 2.99 -35.11 15.92
C ASP A 176 4.12 -35.35 14.90
N THR A 177 3.77 -35.70 13.67
CA THR A 177 4.73 -35.95 12.58
C THR A 177 4.23 -35.36 11.26
N ARG A 178 5.15 -35.16 10.30
CA ARG A 178 4.82 -34.71 8.94
C ARG A 178 3.85 -35.66 8.23
N GLU A 179 3.87 -36.95 8.56
CA GLU A 179 2.94 -37.97 8.02
C GLU A 179 1.49 -37.71 8.45
N GLY A 180 1.28 -36.94 9.53
CA GLY A 180 -0.03 -36.46 9.94
C GLY A 180 -0.54 -35.29 9.09
N LEU A 181 0.31 -34.66 8.27
CA LEU A 181 -0.14 -33.70 7.25
C LEU A 181 -0.64 -34.48 6.03
N GLY A 182 -1.78 -34.07 5.46
CA GLY A 182 -2.31 -34.68 4.25
C GLY A 182 -1.35 -34.60 3.06
N GLU A 183 -1.46 -35.54 2.12
CA GLU A 183 -0.66 -35.52 0.89
C GLU A 183 -1.00 -34.30 0.02
N SER A 184 0.02 -33.62 -0.51
CA SER A 184 -0.14 -32.54 -1.50
C SER A 184 0.64 -32.84 -2.77
N SER A 185 0.14 -32.36 -3.91
CA SER A 185 0.83 -32.47 -5.21
C SER A 185 2.20 -31.80 -5.24
N HIS A 186 2.45 -30.85 -4.33
CA HIS A 186 3.73 -30.13 -4.21
C HIS A 186 4.70 -30.78 -3.20
N GLY A 187 4.24 -31.69 -2.35
CA GLY A 187 5.07 -32.47 -1.43
C GLY A 187 6.02 -31.62 -0.57
N THR A 188 7.33 -31.87 -0.69
CA THR A 188 8.42 -31.13 0.01
C THR A 188 9.08 -30.07 -0.88
N GLN A 189 8.58 -29.83 -2.08
CA GLN A 189 9.25 -28.97 -3.04
C GLN A 189 8.91 -27.49 -2.77
N GLY A 190 9.94 -26.68 -2.54
CA GLY A 190 9.88 -25.22 -2.43
C GLY A 190 11.14 -24.60 -3.05
N PHE A 191 11.17 -23.27 -3.20
CA PHE A 191 12.30 -22.51 -3.78
C PHE A 191 12.66 -22.86 -5.24
N GLY A 192 11.71 -22.68 -6.17
CA GLY A 192 11.99 -22.76 -7.62
C GLY A 192 11.73 -24.11 -8.28
N SER A 193 10.81 -24.92 -7.74
CA SER A 193 10.45 -26.24 -8.29
C SER A 193 9.63 -26.20 -9.58
N THR A 194 9.16 -25.04 -10.02
CA THR A 194 8.25 -24.88 -11.17
C THR A 194 8.94 -24.46 -12.47
N GLY A 195 10.27 -24.47 -12.55
CA GLY A 195 11.00 -23.90 -13.69
C GLY A 195 12.35 -24.52 -14.03
N LYS A 196 12.48 -25.86 -14.00
CA LYS A 196 13.58 -26.52 -14.73
C LYS A 196 13.04 -26.97 -16.08
N ASP A 197 13.06 -26.07 -17.05
CA ASP A 197 12.95 -26.48 -18.44
C ASP A 197 14.14 -27.39 -18.76
N GLU A 198 13.81 -28.55 -19.32
CA GLU A 198 14.73 -29.54 -19.86
C GLU A 198 15.62 -28.87 -20.91
N MET A 199 16.85 -28.50 -20.54
CA MET A 199 17.93 -28.43 -21.53
C MET A 199 18.46 -29.85 -21.71
N GLU A 200 17.86 -30.58 -22.64
CA GLU A 200 18.50 -31.75 -23.24
C GLU A 200 19.80 -31.32 -23.95
N ALA A 201 20.82 -32.15 -23.77
CA ALA A 201 22.20 -31.95 -24.19
C ALA A 201 22.45 -32.15 -25.70
#